data_AF-A0AAX6EKD8-F1
#
_entry.id   AF-A0AAX6EKD8-F1
#
_cell.length_a   1.000
_cell.length_b   1.000
_cell.length_c   1.000
_cell.angle_alpha   90.00
_cell.angle_beta   90.00
_cell.angle_gamma   90.00
#
_symmetry.space_group_name_H-M   'P 1'
#
loop_
_entity.id
_entity.type
_entity.pdbx_description
1 polymer ?
#
loop_
_entity_poly.entity_id
_entity_poly.type
_entity_poly.pdbx_seq_one_letter_code
_entity_poly.pdbx_strand_id
1 'polypeptide(L)'
;MISTLQMEVAATRSSQELTGMDGSQAMSGTNQQKKKKAFIVIGINTAFSSRKRRDSVRETWMPQGDKLQQLEKEKGIVIRFMIGHSATSNSILDRAIDSEEAQHNDFLRLEHVEGYHELSAKTKIFFSTAVAKWDAEFYIKVDDDVHVNLGMLAATLARHRSKPRVYIGCMKSGPVLSNKNVKYHEPEYWKFGEEGKQVLPSRNWADLCHLERSSHIYFHKPTYTPQVCQ
;
A
#
# COMPACT_ATOMS: atom_id res chain seq x y z
N MET A 1 19.63 43.23 -15.19
CA MET A 1 19.12 43.27 -13.81
C MET A 1 18.85 41.85 -13.30
N ILE A 2 19.91 41.09 -12.98
CA ILE A 2 19.89 39.84 -12.19
C ILE A 2 21.30 39.71 -11.60
N SER A 3 21.60 40.31 -10.45
CA SER A 3 22.87 40.09 -9.74
C SER A 3 22.87 40.64 -8.30
N THR A 4 21.82 40.37 -7.53
CA THR A 4 21.76 40.83 -6.12
C THR A 4 21.10 39.85 -5.15
N LEU A 5 20.89 38.59 -5.54
CA LEU A 5 20.26 37.57 -4.67
C LEU A 5 21.15 36.32 -4.42
N GLN A 6 22.47 36.46 -4.54
CA GLN A 6 23.43 35.39 -4.19
C GLN A 6 24.37 35.73 -3.02
N MET A 7 24.17 36.87 -2.34
CA MET A 7 24.97 37.29 -1.18
C MET A 7 24.19 37.33 0.14
N GLU A 8 23.26 36.41 0.36
CA GLU A 8 22.60 36.24 1.66
C GLU A 8 22.70 34.83 2.26
N VAL A 9 23.32 33.86 1.57
CA VAL A 9 23.41 32.47 2.06
C VAL A 9 24.79 32.11 2.65
N ALA A 10 25.79 32.98 2.46
CA ALA A 10 27.17 32.71 2.91
C ALA A 10 27.57 33.36 4.26
N ALA A 11 26.74 34.24 4.83
CA ALA A 11 27.11 35.03 6.01
C ALA A 11 26.59 34.47 7.35
N THR A 12 25.78 33.41 7.37
CA THR A 12 25.27 32.83 8.64
C THR A 12 25.94 31.51 9.02
N ARG A 13 27.10 31.19 8.41
CA ARG A 13 27.82 29.94 8.66
C ARG A 13 29.07 30.08 9.53
N SER A 14 29.34 31.26 10.09
CA SER A 14 30.58 31.48 10.85
C SER A 14 30.41 32.50 11.97
N SER A 15 29.46 32.27 12.87
CA SER A 15 29.39 32.93 14.19
C SER A 15 28.56 32.08 15.15
N GLN A 16 29.17 31.06 15.78
CA GLN A 16 28.84 30.58 17.13
C GLN A 16 29.68 29.34 17.52
N GLU A 17 30.98 29.57 17.64
CA GLU A 17 31.92 28.87 18.54
C GLU A 17 32.81 30.03 19.04
N LEU A 18 33.01 30.38 20.31
CA LEU A 18 32.79 29.77 21.63
C LEU A 18 32.63 30.90 22.67
N THR A 19 31.80 30.72 23.71
CA THR A 19 32.07 31.12 25.10
C THR A 19 30.94 30.70 26.06
N GLY A 20 31.29 29.87 27.06
CA GLY A 20 30.68 29.94 28.42
C GLY A 20 29.58 28.95 28.78
N MET A 21 29.86 28.08 29.75
CA MET A 21 28.94 27.21 30.50
C MET A 21 27.65 27.92 30.96
N ASP A 22 26.49 27.31 30.67
CA ASP A 22 25.53 26.86 31.70
C ASP A 22 24.56 25.84 31.08
N GLY A 23 24.24 24.79 31.83
CA GLY A 23 23.46 23.64 31.39
C GLY A 23 22.00 24.00 31.10
N SER A 24 21.41 23.23 30.17
CA SER A 24 19.97 23.08 29.85
C SER A 24 19.64 23.50 28.43
N GLN A 25 19.96 22.67 27.43
CA GLN A 25 19.27 22.72 26.15
C GLN A 25 18.68 21.38 25.78
N ALA A 26 17.36 21.42 25.69
CA ALA A 26 16.46 20.39 25.27
C ALA A 26 16.91 19.74 23.96
N MET A 27 17.09 18.42 24.00
CA MET A 27 17.17 17.59 22.81
C MET A 27 15.79 17.58 22.13
N SER A 28 15.54 18.49 21.19
CA SER A 28 14.52 18.29 20.17
C SER A 28 15.10 17.40 19.06
N GLY A 29 15.37 16.15 19.42
CA GLY A 29 15.57 15.09 18.43
C GLY A 29 14.19 14.71 17.91
N THR A 30 13.84 15.18 16.71
CA THR A 30 12.72 14.58 15.98
C THR A 30 13.07 13.12 15.75
N ASN A 31 12.49 12.25 16.56
CA ASN A 31 12.70 10.82 16.53
C ASN A 31 12.00 10.28 15.27
N GLN A 32 12.57 10.55 14.08
CA GLN A 32 12.14 9.92 12.85
C GLN A 32 12.42 8.44 13.01
N GLN A 33 11.39 7.68 13.39
CA GLN A 33 11.51 6.23 13.47
C GLN A 33 12.00 5.73 12.12
N LYS A 34 13.19 5.15 12.12
CA LYS A 34 13.82 4.61 10.91
C LYS A 34 12.91 3.51 10.35
N LYS A 35 12.37 3.74 9.16
CA LYS A 35 11.48 2.78 8.47
C LYS A 35 12.15 1.43 8.32
N LYS A 36 11.37 0.35 8.48
CA LYS A 36 11.86 -1.01 8.30
C LYS A 36 12.11 -1.28 6.82
N LYS A 37 13.32 -1.73 6.46
CA LYS A 37 13.65 -2.13 5.09
C LYS A 37 12.91 -3.42 4.74
N ALA A 38 12.34 -3.49 3.55
CA ALA A 38 11.70 -4.70 3.03
C ALA A 38 11.99 -4.84 1.53
N PHE A 39 11.92 -6.05 1.03
CA PHE A 39 11.88 -6.30 -0.40
C PHE A 39 10.46 -6.09 -0.94
N ILE A 40 9.47 -6.72 -0.31
CA ILE A 40 8.07 -6.71 -0.76
C ILE A 40 7.15 -6.50 0.45
N VAL A 41 6.15 -5.64 0.31
CA VAL A 41 5.03 -5.52 1.25
C VAL A 41 3.73 -5.88 0.53
N ILE A 42 3.05 -6.93 0.99
CA ILE A 42 1.78 -7.41 0.45
C ILE A 42 0.65 -7.10 1.43
N GLY A 43 -0.31 -6.28 0.98
CA GLY A 43 -1.58 -6.04 1.65
C GLY A 43 -2.69 -6.89 1.02
N ILE A 44 -3.26 -7.82 1.80
CA ILE A 44 -4.40 -8.65 1.38
C ILE A 44 -5.68 -7.93 1.80
N ASN A 45 -6.43 -7.42 0.82
CA ASN A 45 -7.71 -6.77 1.02
C ASN A 45 -8.74 -7.76 1.57
N THR A 46 -9.30 -7.49 2.75
CA THR A 46 -10.31 -8.35 3.37
C THR A 46 -11.40 -7.52 4.05
N ALA A 47 -12.42 -8.15 4.62
CA ALA A 47 -13.50 -7.49 5.36
C ALA A 47 -13.89 -8.29 6.61
N PHE A 48 -14.69 -7.71 7.50
CA PHE A 48 -15.17 -8.39 8.71
C PHE A 48 -15.81 -9.76 8.41
N SER A 49 -16.62 -9.84 7.36
CA SER A 49 -17.33 -11.06 6.94
C SER A 49 -16.43 -12.12 6.29
N SER A 50 -15.20 -11.77 5.91
CA SER A 50 -14.30 -12.64 5.14
C SER A 50 -13.47 -13.61 5.99
N ARG A 51 -13.89 -13.96 7.22
CA ARG A 51 -13.11 -14.83 8.11
C ARG A 51 -12.66 -16.13 7.43
N LYS A 52 -13.60 -16.85 6.81
CA LYS A 52 -13.30 -18.10 6.09
C LYS A 52 -12.29 -17.93 4.95
N ARG A 53 -12.29 -16.77 4.27
CA ARG A 53 -11.31 -16.48 3.21
C ARG A 53 -9.92 -16.25 3.79
N ARG A 54 -9.81 -15.52 4.91
CA ARG A 54 -8.53 -15.35 5.60
C ARG A 54 -7.96 -16.68 6.08
N ASP A 55 -8.79 -17.52 6.68
CA ASP A 55 -8.38 -18.86 7.11
C ASP A 55 -7.89 -19.69 5.91
N SER A 56 -8.62 -19.67 4.79
CA SER A 56 -8.21 -20.34 3.55
C SER A 56 -6.87 -19.81 2.99
N VAL A 57 -6.63 -18.50 3.02
CA VAL A 57 -5.35 -17.91 2.60
C VAL A 57 -4.20 -18.41 3.47
N ARG A 58 -4.40 -18.46 4.80
CA ARG A 58 -3.40 -18.95 5.76
C ARG A 58 -3.14 -20.46 5.62
N GLU A 59 -4.17 -21.24 5.30
CA GLU A 59 -4.07 -22.69 5.10
C GLU A 59 -3.42 -23.06 3.77
N THR A 60 -3.33 -22.13 2.82
CA THR A 60 -2.86 -22.41 1.46
C THR A 60 -1.51 -21.81 1.14
N TRP A 61 -1.41 -20.48 1.00
CA TRP A 61 -0.21 -19.83 0.43
C TRP A 61 0.48 -18.86 1.36
N MET A 62 -0.19 -18.38 2.41
CA MET A 62 0.39 -17.46 3.38
C MET A 62 0.99 -18.25 4.56
N PRO A 63 2.31 -18.21 4.78
CA PRO A 63 2.91 -18.83 5.96
C PRO A 63 2.35 -18.23 7.26
N GLN A 64 2.30 -19.01 8.33
CA GLN A 64 1.79 -18.61 9.64
C GLN A 64 2.91 -18.63 10.70
N GLY A 65 2.71 -17.89 11.80
CA GLY A 65 3.58 -17.92 12.97
C GLY A 65 5.06 -17.70 12.64
N ASP A 66 5.92 -18.57 13.13
CA ASP A 66 7.38 -18.47 12.96
C ASP A 66 7.81 -18.48 11.49
N LYS A 67 7.09 -19.21 10.62
CA LYS A 67 7.40 -19.23 9.18
C LYS A 67 7.15 -17.88 8.53
N LEU A 68 6.10 -17.16 8.96
CA LEU A 68 5.82 -15.80 8.49
C LEU A 68 6.92 -14.83 8.94
N GLN A 69 7.34 -14.92 10.20
CA GLN A 69 8.41 -14.09 10.75
C GLN A 69 9.76 -14.37 10.06
N GLN A 70 10.05 -15.64 9.78
CA GLN A 70 11.25 -16.04 9.04
C GLN A 70 11.23 -15.48 7.62
N LEU A 71 10.09 -15.56 6.92
CA LEU A 71 9.93 -14.97 5.60
C LEU A 71 10.19 -13.46 5.60
N GLU A 72 9.66 -12.74 6.60
CA GLU A 72 9.87 -11.30 6.77
C GLU A 72 11.35 -10.99 7.03
N LYS A 73 12.00 -11.71 7.95
CA LYS A 73 13.39 -11.46 8.34
C LYS A 73 14.40 -11.84 7.26
N GLU A 74 14.24 -12.99 6.63
CA GLU A 74 15.24 -13.55 5.72
C GLU A 74 15.05 -13.10 4.27
N LYS A 75 13.79 -12.92 3.83
CA LYS A 75 13.47 -12.55 2.44
C LYS A 75 13.00 -11.11 2.32
N GLY A 76 12.75 -10.42 3.42
CA GLY A 76 12.19 -9.07 3.40
C GLY A 76 10.78 -9.03 2.83
N ILE A 77 10.01 -10.12 2.94
CA ILE A 77 8.65 -10.19 2.40
C ILE A 77 7.67 -10.07 3.56
N VAL A 78 6.98 -8.94 3.63
CA VAL A 78 5.95 -8.64 4.62
C VAL A 78 4.60 -8.96 4.01
N ILE A 79 3.78 -9.75 4.70
CA ILE A 79 2.41 -10.08 4.27
C ILE A 79 1.46 -9.74 5.42
N ARG A 80 0.43 -8.93 5.17
CA ARG A 80 -0.57 -8.57 6.17
C ARG A 80 -1.97 -8.51 5.56
N PHE A 81 -2.98 -8.93 6.32
CA PHE A 81 -4.38 -8.67 6.00
C PHE A 81 -4.72 -7.21 6.31
N MET A 82 -5.11 -6.44 5.30
CA MET A 82 -5.48 -5.04 5.51
C MET A 82 -6.95 -4.93 5.92
N ILE A 83 -7.18 -4.43 7.13
CA ILE A 83 -8.52 -4.31 7.71
C ILE A 83 -8.65 -2.99 8.47
N GLY A 84 -9.77 -2.32 8.26
CA GLY A 84 -10.17 -1.14 9.01
C GLY A 84 -10.82 -1.49 10.33
N HIS A 85 -11.64 -0.56 10.82
CA HIS A 85 -12.46 -0.68 12.01
C HIS A 85 -13.92 -0.46 11.67
N SER A 86 -14.82 -0.87 12.55
CA SER A 86 -16.23 -0.59 12.36
C SER A 86 -16.52 0.90 12.61
N ALA A 87 -17.70 1.36 12.19
CA ALA A 87 -18.14 2.74 12.43
C ALA A 87 -18.38 3.05 13.92
N THR A 88 -18.63 2.02 14.74
CA THR A 88 -18.91 2.15 16.17
C THR A 88 -17.76 1.55 16.95
N SER A 89 -17.09 2.36 17.77
CA SER A 89 -15.98 1.87 18.58
C SER A 89 -16.39 0.68 19.45
N ASN A 90 -15.49 -0.30 19.56
CA ASN A 90 -15.68 -1.50 20.40
C ASN A 90 -16.91 -2.36 20.00
N SER A 91 -17.22 -2.41 18.71
CA SER A 91 -18.27 -3.29 18.19
C SER A 91 -17.92 -4.77 18.33
N ILE A 92 -18.92 -5.64 18.19
CA ILE A 92 -18.71 -7.11 18.14
C ILE A 92 -17.76 -7.49 16.99
N LEU A 93 -17.84 -6.78 15.87
CA LEU A 93 -16.98 -7.01 14.70
C LEU A 93 -15.52 -6.67 15.03
N ASP A 94 -15.27 -5.55 15.71
CA ASP A 94 -13.92 -5.16 16.11
C ASP A 94 -13.32 -6.18 17.09
N ARG A 95 -14.08 -6.58 18.11
CA ARG A 95 -13.66 -7.61 19.09
C ARG A 95 -13.34 -8.96 18.45
N ALA A 96 -14.08 -9.33 17.40
CA ALA A 96 -13.82 -10.54 16.64
C ALA A 96 -12.47 -10.47 15.92
N ILE A 97 -12.13 -9.33 15.32
CA ILE A 97 -10.80 -9.14 14.72
C ILE A 97 -9.71 -9.02 15.79
N ASP A 98 -9.97 -8.40 16.94
CA ASP A 98 -9.00 -8.34 18.04
C ASP A 98 -8.65 -9.74 18.55
N SER A 99 -9.66 -10.62 18.68
CA SER A 99 -9.48 -12.02 19.07
C SER A 99 -8.67 -12.79 18.03
N GLU A 100 -8.89 -12.52 16.73
CA GLU A 100 -8.13 -13.15 15.65
C GLU A 100 -6.69 -12.63 15.58
N GLU A 101 -6.47 -11.33 15.76
CA GLU A 101 -5.14 -10.71 15.79
C GLU A 101 -4.31 -11.26 16.95
N ALA A 102 -4.92 -11.49 18.13
CA ALA A 102 -4.24 -12.11 19.26
C ALA A 102 -3.74 -13.53 18.96
N GLN A 103 -4.37 -14.24 18.01
CA GLN A 103 -4.00 -15.59 17.60
C GLN A 103 -2.94 -15.60 16.49
N HIS A 104 -3.07 -14.71 15.51
CA HIS A 104 -2.28 -14.79 14.27
C HIS A 104 -1.27 -13.66 14.08
N ASN A 105 -1.50 -12.48 14.68
CA ASN A 105 -0.64 -11.30 14.61
C ASN A 105 -0.23 -10.94 13.17
N ASP A 106 -1.20 -10.99 12.25
CA ASP A 106 -1.01 -10.87 10.81
C ASP A 106 -1.89 -9.80 10.15
N PHE A 107 -2.59 -8.98 10.94
CA PHE A 107 -3.31 -7.83 10.43
C PHE A 107 -2.45 -6.57 10.27
N LEU A 108 -2.83 -5.75 9.29
CA LEU A 108 -2.50 -4.35 9.22
C LEU A 108 -3.78 -3.57 9.46
N ARG A 109 -3.95 -3.09 10.69
CA ARG A 109 -5.06 -2.19 11.06
C ARG A 109 -4.88 -0.84 10.38
N LEU A 110 -5.93 -0.43 9.66
CA LEU A 110 -5.99 0.84 8.95
C LEU A 110 -6.94 1.80 9.69
N GLU A 111 -6.62 3.09 9.68
CA GLU A 111 -7.53 4.16 10.09
C GLU A 111 -8.58 4.36 8.98
N HIS A 112 -9.51 3.41 8.92
CA HIS A 112 -10.49 3.30 7.86
C HIS A 112 -11.77 2.69 8.43
N VAL A 113 -12.90 3.37 8.26
CA VAL A 113 -14.21 2.77 8.57
C VAL A 113 -14.57 1.79 7.44
N GLU A 114 -14.67 0.51 7.77
CA GLU A 114 -15.10 -0.50 6.80
C GLU A 114 -16.55 -0.25 6.37
N GLY A 115 -16.75 -0.15 5.06
CA GLY A 115 -18.06 0.08 4.46
C GLY A 115 -18.14 -0.49 3.04
N TYR A 116 -19.36 -0.70 2.57
CA TYR A 116 -19.63 -1.39 1.29
C TYR A 116 -19.07 -0.66 0.05
N HIS A 117 -18.82 0.66 0.13
CA HIS A 117 -18.42 1.49 -1.01
C HIS A 117 -17.03 2.16 -0.89
N GLU A 118 -16.20 1.76 0.08
CA GLU A 118 -15.00 2.51 0.41
C GLU A 118 -13.67 1.85 -0.03
N LEU A 119 -13.73 0.91 -0.97
CA LEU A 119 -12.57 0.12 -1.39
C LEU A 119 -11.39 0.96 -1.93
N SER A 120 -11.70 2.05 -2.63
CA SER A 120 -10.68 2.98 -3.14
C SER A 120 -10.01 3.75 -2.01
N ALA A 121 -10.79 4.23 -1.03
CA ALA A 121 -10.28 4.92 0.15
C ALA A 121 -9.39 3.99 0.99
N LYS A 122 -9.86 2.76 1.24
CA LYS A 122 -9.09 1.71 1.92
C LYS A 122 -7.75 1.45 1.24
N THR A 123 -7.76 1.37 -0.09
CA THR A 123 -6.53 1.12 -0.87
C THR A 123 -5.56 2.29 -0.75
N LYS A 124 -6.04 3.54 -0.84
CA LYS A 124 -5.21 4.73 -0.62
C LYS A 124 -4.58 4.71 0.78
N ILE A 125 -5.38 4.46 1.82
CA ILE A 125 -4.93 4.41 3.21
C ILE A 125 -3.91 3.28 3.41
N PHE A 126 -4.10 2.12 2.78
CA PHE A 126 -3.13 1.04 2.79
C PHE A 126 -1.76 1.50 2.28
N PHE A 127 -1.68 2.06 1.07
CA PHE A 127 -0.38 2.49 0.51
C PHE A 127 0.26 3.57 1.37
N SER A 128 -0.49 4.59 1.78
CA SER A 128 0.03 5.64 2.67
C SER A 128 0.56 5.10 4.00
N THR A 129 -0.14 4.12 4.59
CA THR A 129 0.31 3.47 5.83
C THR A 129 1.53 2.60 5.59
N ALA A 130 1.56 1.86 4.47
CA ALA A 130 2.63 0.94 4.15
C ALA A 130 3.95 1.69 3.89
N VAL A 131 3.93 2.77 3.09
CA VAL A 131 5.13 3.58 2.83
C VAL A 131 5.61 4.37 4.04
N ALA A 132 4.73 4.64 5.01
CA ALA A 132 5.11 5.26 6.27
C ALA A 132 5.83 4.26 7.19
N LYS A 133 5.39 2.99 7.22
CA LYS A 133 5.93 1.93 8.09
C LYS A 133 7.16 1.24 7.53
N TRP A 134 7.15 0.97 6.23
CA TRP A 134 8.21 0.24 5.54
C TRP A 134 8.85 1.12 4.47
N ASP A 135 10.13 0.86 4.24
CA ASP A 135 10.87 1.34 3.09
C ASP A 135 11.16 0.13 2.20
N ALA A 136 10.13 -0.25 1.44
CA ALA A 136 10.10 -1.42 0.58
C ALA A 136 10.38 -1.10 -0.88
N GLU A 137 11.00 -2.04 -1.60
CA GLU A 137 11.19 -1.90 -3.06
C GLU A 137 9.88 -2.04 -3.85
N PHE A 138 8.94 -2.86 -3.34
CA PHE A 138 7.66 -3.15 -3.95
C PHE A 138 6.52 -3.18 -2.93
N TYR A 139 5.41 -2.55 -3.27
CA TYR A 139 4.15 -2.60 -2.51
C TYR A 139 3.07 -3.23 -3.37
N ILE A 140 2.34 -4.19 -2.79
CA ILE A 140 1.42 -5.04 -3.53
C ILE A 140 0.09 -5.05 -2.82
N LYS A 141 -0.99 -4.87 -3.58
CA LYS A 141 -2.34 -5.19 -3.11
C LYS A 141 -2.84 -6.44 -3.82
N VAL A 142 -3.40 -7.36 -3.05
CA VAL A 142 -4.14 -8.53 -3.53
C VAL A 142 -5.49 -8.62 -2.83
N ASP A 143 -6.47 -9.32 -3.41
CA ASP A 143 -7.76 -9.59 -2.76
C ASP A 143 -7.72 -10.95 -2.02
N ASP A 144 -8.60 -11.15 -1.03
CA ASP A 144 -8.63 -12.35 -0.18
C ASP A 144 -9.19 -13.62 -0.85
N ASP A 145 -9.56 -13.55 -2.13
CA ASP A 145 -9.90 -14.69 -2.99
C ASP A 145 -8.83 -14.99 -4.05
N VAL A 146 -7.62 -14.45 -3.87
CA VAL A 146 -6.45 -14.71 -4.73
C VAL A 146 -5.51 -15.73 -4.07
N HIS A 147 -4.98 -16.66 -4.87
CA HIS A 147 -3.84 -17.48 -4.51
C HIS A 147 -2.55 -16.91 -5.12
N VAL A 148 -1.51 -16.73 -4.31
CA VAL A 148 -0.24 -16.12 -4.74
C VAL A 148 0.92 -17.11 -4.63
N ASN A 149 1.62 -17.35 -5.73
CA ASN A 149 2.90 -18.07 -5.69
C ASN A 149 4.03 -17.10 -5.28
N LEU A 150 4.38 -17.10 -4.00
CA LEU A 150 5.38 -16.19 -3.42
C LEU A 150 6.76 -16.32 -4.06
N GLY A 151 7.20 -17.54 -4.42
CA GLY A 151 8.50 -17.77 -5.05
C GLY A 151 8.57 -17.15 -6.45
N MET A 152 7.56 -17.42 -7.28
CA MET A 152 7.45 -16.85 -8.63
C MET A 152 7.28 -15.33 -8.61
N LEU A 153 6.50 -14.81 -7.66
CA LEU A 153 6.31 -13.37 -7.47
C LEU A 153 7.66 -12.71 -7.13
N ALA A 154 8.35 -13.19 -6.09
CA ALA A 154 9.64 -12.66 -5.66
C ALA A 154 10.68 -12.70 -6.78
N ALA A 155 10.80 -13.82 -7.50
CA ALA A 155 11.71 -13.95 -8.63
C ALA A 155 11.38 -12.97 -9.77
N THR A 156 10.10 -12.72 -10.02
CA THR A 156 9.66 -11.79 -11.07
C THR A 156 9.93 -10.34 -10.70
N LEU A 157 9.69 -9.96 -9.44
CA LEU A 157 9.97 -8.62 -8.93
C LEU A 157 11.47 -8.33 -8.86
N ALA A 158 12.28 -9.34 -8.50
CA ALA A 158 13.74 -9.20 -8.47
C ALA A 158 14.30 -8.79 -9.85
N ARG A 159 13.73 -9.30 -10.96
CA ARG A 159 14.10 -8.91 -12.33
C ARG A 159 13.72 -7.46 -12.69
N HIS A 160 12.85 -6.82 -11.92
CA HIS A 160 12.35 -5.46 -12.17
C HIS A 160 12.99 -4.40 -11.26
N ARG A 161 13.88 -4.78 -10.34
CA ARG A 161 14.52 -3.86 -9.38
C ARG A 161 15.21 -2.64 -10.01
N SER A 162 15.83 -2.82 -11.17
CA SER A 162 16.58 -1.76 -11.86
C SER A 162 15.69 -0.83 -12.70
N LYS A 163 14.41 -1.15 -12.88
CA LYS A 163 13.49 -0.35 -13.66
C LYS A 163 12.76 0.61 -12.73
N PRO A 164 12.85 1.93 -12.93
CA PRO A 164 12.11 2.89 -12.11
C PRO A 164 10.63 2.96 -12.51
N ARG A 165 9.75 3.20 -11.54
CA ARG A 165 8.30 3.46 -11.70
C ARG A 165 7.55 2.37 -12.45
N VAL A 166 7.95 1.13 -12.24
CA VAL A 166 7.21 -0.06 -12.63
C VAL A 166 5.87 -0.17 -11.90
N TYR A 167 4.80 -0.27 -12.69
CA TYR A 167 3.47 -0.69 -12.26
C TYR A 167 3.11 -1.95 -13.05
N ILE A 168 2.82 -3.07 -12.38
CA ILE A 168 2.44 -4.31 -13.05
C ILE A 168 1.16 -4.87 -12.45
N GLY A 169 0.31 -5.33 -13.34
CA GLY A 169 -0.91 -6.04 -13.02
C GLY A 169 -1.63 -6.46 -14.29
N CYS A 170 -2.64 -7.31 -14.14
CA CYS A 170 -3.58 -7.55 -15.22
C CYS A 170 -4.49 -6.31 -15.35
N MET A 171 -4.10 -5.38 -16.23
CA MET A 171 -4.92 -4.21 -16.52
C MET A 171 -6.06 -4.60 -17.46
N LYS A 172 -7.29 -4.23 -17.10
CA LYS A 172 -8.43 -4.32 -18.02
C LYS A 172 -8.39 -3.11 -18.95
N SER A 173 -8.20 -3.35 -20.24
CA SER A 173 -8.44 -2.38 -21.31
C SER A 173 -9.87 -2.51 -21.82
N GLY A 174 -10.53 -1.40 -22.13
CA GLY A 174 -11.87 -1.40 -22.70
C GLY A 174 -12.59 -0.07 -22.52
N PRO A 175 -13.82 0.05 -23.04
CA PRO A 175 -14.64 1.24 -22.85
C PRO A 175 -15.01 1.41 -21.38
N VAL A 176 -15.14 2.66 -20.96
CA VAL A 176 -15.68 3.00 -19.63
C VAL A 176 -17.16 2.57 -19.59
N LEU A 177 -17.54 1.88 -18.53
CA LEU A 177 -18.89 1.35 -18.37
C LEU A 177 -19.83 2.46 -17.89
N SER A 178 -20.50 3.13 -18.85
CA SER A 178 -21.44 4.25 -18.61
C SER A 178 -22.86 3.81 -18.24
N ASN A 179 -23.19 2.52 -18.38
CA ASN A 179 -24.53 2.01 -18.08
C ASN A 179 -24.73 1.81 -16.56
N LYS A 180 -25.74 2.48 -15.97
CA LYS A 180 -26.05 2.39 -14.52
C LYS A 180 -26.39 0.97 -14.02
N ASN A 181 -26.82 0.08 -14.91
CA ASN A 181 -27.27 -1.27 -14.55
C ASN A 181 -26.14 -2.30 -14.46
N VAL A 182 -24.89 -1.92 -14.78
CA VAL A 182 -23.75 -2.84 -14.66
C VAL A 182 -23.01 -2.63 -13.34
N LYS A 183 -22.52 -3.73 -12.76
CA LYS A 183 -21.84 -3.76 -11.45
C LYS A 183 -20.70 -2.75 -11.29
N TYR A 184 -19.99 -2.45 -12.38
CA TYR A 184 -18.83 -1.56 -12.40
C TYR A 184 -19.12 -0.27 -13.20
N HIS A 185 -20.36 0.19 -13.15
CA HIS A 185 -20.74 1.50 -13.67
C HIS A 185 -19.84 2.59 -13.08
N GLU A 186 -19.30 3.45 -13.93
CA GLU A 186 -18.50 4.61 -13.53
C GLU A 186 -19.39 5.86 -13.56
N PRO A 187 -19.85 6.39 -12.40
CA PRO A 187 -20.72 7.56 -12.35
C PRO A 187 -20.11 8.80 -13.01
N GLU A 188 -18.78 8.88 -13.04
CA GLU A 188 -18.05 9.99 -13.64
C GLU A 188 -17.47 9.63 -15.01
N TYR A 189 -18.13 8.72 -15.76
CA TYR A 189 -17.63 8.24 -17.07
C TYR A 189 -17.30 9.36 -18.05
N TRP A 190 -18.04 10.48 -17.98
CA TRP A 190 -17.82 11.68 -18.79
C TRP A 190 -16.42 12.29 -18.62
N LYS A 191 -15.73 12.06 -17.50
CA LYS A 191 -14.35 12.52 -17.25
C LYS A 191 -13.32 11.77 -18.08
N PHE A 192 -13.68 10.63 -18.67
CA PHE A 192 -12.80 9.75 -19.43
C PHE A 192 -12.89 9.96 -20.94
N GLY A 193 -13.66 10.97 -21.38
CA GLY A 193 -13.85 11.32 -22.79
C GLY A 193 -15.04 10.61 -23.45
N GLU A 194 -15.19 10.80 -24.76
CA GLU A 194 -16.30 10.22 -25.54
C GLU A 194 -16.23 8.69 -25.66
N GLU A 195 -17.38 8.08 -25.99
CA GLU A 195 -17.52 6.63 -26.22
C GLU A 195 -16.41 6.09 -27.13
N GLY A 196 -15.69 5.07 -26.67
CA GLY A 196 -14.64 4.41 -27.44
C GLY A 196 -13.20 4.81 -27.11
N LYS A 197 -12.97 5.78 -26.21
CA LYS A 197 -11.61 6.06 -25.71
C LYS A 197 -11.14 4.98 -24.73
N GLN A 198 -10.05 4.30 -25.07
CA GLN A 198 -9.36 3.36 -24.20
C GLN A 198 -8.64 4.16 -23.11
N VAL A 199 -8.97 3.95 -21.84
CA VAL A 199 -8.30 4.63 -20.72
C VAL A 199 -7.62 3.61 -19.80
N LEU A 200 -6.32 3.83 -19.58
CA LEU A 200 -5.47 3.22 -18.56
C LEU A 200 -5.77 3.85 -17.18
N PRO A 201 -5.24 3.34 -16.05
CA PRO A 201 -5.94 3.28 -14.76
C PRO A 201 -6.51 4.63 -14.30
N SER A 202 -7.69 4.58 -13.67
CA SER A 202 -8.49 5.73 -13.24
C SER A 202 -7.64 6.87 -12.66
N ARG A 203 -8.02 8.12 -12.93
CA ARG A 203 -7.29 9.35 -12.52
C ARG A 203 -6.80 9.32 -11.06
N ASN A 204 -7.53 8.69 -10.14
CA ASN A 204 -7.10 8.49 -8.74
C ASN A 204 -5.76 7.73 -8.58
N TRP A 205 -5.36 6.90 -9.55
CA TRP A 205 -4.10 6.16 -9.56
C TRP A 205 -2.93 6.99 -10.07
N ALA A 206 -3.16 7.90 -11.02
CA ALA A 206 -2.13 8.82 -11.50
C ALA A 206 -1.67 9.77 -10.38
N ASP A 207 -2.61 10.22 -9.55
CA ASP A 207 -2.34 11.07 -8.38
C ASP A 207 -1.60 10.31 -7.26
N LEU A 208 -1.89 9.01 -7.07
CA LEU A 208 -1.13 8.13 -6.17
C LEU A 208 0.31 7.90 -6.69
N CYS A 209 0.48 7.69 -7.99
CA CYS A 209 1.81 7.59 -8.62
C CYS A 209 2.60 8.91 -8.55
N HIS A 210 1.94 10.06 -8.50
CA HIS A 210 2.59 11.36 -8.32
C HIS A 210 3.03 11.63 -6.87
N LEU A 211 2.40 10.99 -5.88
CA LEU A 211 2.70 11.20 -4.46
C LEU A 211 3.94 10.45 -3.96
N GLU A 212 4.38 9.39 -4.65
CA GLU A 212 5.47 8.51 -4.19
C GLU A 212 6.65 8.49 -5.15
N ARG A 213 7.64 9.35 -4.88
CA ARG A 213 8.88 9.50 -5.68
C ARG A 213 9.84 8.29 -5.64
N SER A 214 9.51 7.17 -5.00
CA SER A 214 10.47 6.08 -4.76
C SER A 214 9.94 4.63 -4.76
N SER A 215 8.64 4.38 -5.02
CA SER A 215 8.04 3.05 -4.76
C SER A 215 7.37 2.44 -6.00
N HIS A 216 7.49 1.13 -6.18
CA HIS A 216 6.80 0.36 -7.22
C HIS A 216 5.52 -0.28 -6.68
N ILE A 217 4.40 -0.09 -7.40
CA ILE A 217 3.09 -0.58 -6.96
C ILE A 217 2.58 -1.68 -7.89
N TYR A 218 2.21 -2.83 -7.31
CA TYR A 218 1.72 -4.00 -8.04
C TYR A 218 0.29 -4.38 -7.61
N PHE A 219 -0.55 -4.74 -8.58
CA PHE A 219 -1.91 -5.21 -8.34
C PHE A 219 -2.14 -6.52 -9.07
N HIS A 220 -2.50 -7.57 -8.33
CA HIS A 220 -3.03 -8.79 -8.93
C HIS A 220 -4.54 -8.84 -8.65
N LYS A 221 -5.36 -8.69 -9.71
CA LYS A 221 -6.78 -9.05 -9.65
C LYS A 221 -6.94 -10.49 -10.15
N PRO A 222 -7.72 -11.35 -9.48
CA PRO A 222 -8.06 -12.65 -10.02
C PRO A 222 -9.03 -12.46 -11.19
N THR A 223 -8.72 -13.13 -12.29
CA THR A 223 -9.62 -13.34 -13.42
C THR A 223 -10.71 -14.32 -13.00
N TYR A 224 -11.98 -13.91 -13.10
CA TYR A 224 -13.08 -14.87 -13.16
C TYR A 224 -13.46 -15.06 -14.63
N THR A 225 -13.14 -16.25 -15.14
CA THR A 225 -13.50 -16.89 -16.44
C THR A 225 -12.75 -16.48 -17.73
N PRO A 226 -12.58 -17.44 -18.68
CA PRO A 226 -11.30 -17.75 -19.30
C PRO A 226 -11.02 -16.87 -20.51
N GLN A 227 -9.89 -16.19 -20.49
CA GLN A 227 -9.22 -15.82 -21.72
C GLN A 227 -7.85 -16.46 -21.70
N VAL A 228 -7.67 -17.35 -22.67
CA VAL A 228 -6.41 -17.99 -23.02
C VAL A 228 -5.33 -16.89 -23.12
N CYS A 229 -4.34 -16.95 -22.24
CA CYS A 229 -3.07 -16.28 -22.51
C CYS A 229 -2.37 -17.10 -23.58
N GLN A 230 -2.19 -16.51 -24.77
CA GLN A 230 -1.10 -16.89 -25.65
C GLN A 230 0.21 -16.34 -25.10
#